data_AF-A0A5C8UV48-F1
#
_entry.id   AF-A0A5C8UV48-F1
#
_cell.length_a   1.000
_cell.length_b   1.000
_cell.length_c   1.000
_cell.angle_alpha   90.00
_cell.angle_beta   90.00
_cell.angle_gamma   90.00
#
_symmetry.space_group_name_H-M   'P 1'
#
loop_
_entity.id
_entity.type
_entity.pdbx_description
1 polymer ?
#
loop_
_entity_poly.entity_id
_entity_poly.type
_entity_poly.pdbx_seq_one_letter_code
_entity_poly.pdbx_strand_id
1 'polypeptide(L)'
;MARSRRWAATLALLAGAVLLAGCATASTREVVSQQDRHRIASEIINSNWSTVADEFPGTEQPVVVITRTIPDEAWAGTIVACLRDSGFSAIVLRDGLTYTAPPDFSAARVAVSLYVCNTSTPTVTEVTRYLNRPQLDALYRYYVGSVRPCLLVAGAPSSPPPDWFAFVTGALSKPIWHPFDLAWRALPDPVVRYLEQRCPPVPPWLDLGR
;
A
#
# COMPACT_ATOMS: atom_id res chain seq x y z
N MET A 1 40.40 -62.13 -41.09
CA MET A 1 40.02 -61.81 -39.69
C MET A 1 40.42 -60.37 -39.40
N ALA A 2 39.49 -59.43 -39.58
CA ALA A 2 39.70 -58.01 -39.34
C ALA A 2 38.34 -57.36 -39.02
N ARG A 3 38.38 -56.30 -38.19
CA ARG A 3 37.29 -55.39 -37.77
C ARG A 3 36.46 -55.81 -36.56
N SER A 4 36.76 -55.21 -35.40
CA SER A 4 35.76 -54.63 -34.49
C SER A 4 36.42 -53.97 -33.28
N ARG A 5 36.90 -52.72 -33.40
CA ARG A 5 37.37 -51.96 -32.23
C ARG A 5 37.30 -50.44 -32.44
N ARG A 6 36.13 -49.91 -32.81
CA ARG A 6 35.89 -48.46 -32.92
C ARG A 6 34.42 -48.09 -32.65
N TRP A 7 33.85 -48.49 -31.51
CA TRP A 7 32.46 -48.12 -31.16
C TRP A 7 32.26 -47.98 -29.64
N ALA A 8 33.17 -47.31 -28.93
CA ALA A 8 33.04 -47.15 -27.48
C ALA A 8 33.47 -45.77 -26.94
N ALA A 9 33.41 -44.71 -27.76
CA ALA A 9 33.88 -43.38 -27.34
C ALA A 9 32.91 -42.24 -27.66
N THR A 10 31.62 -42.53 -27.88
CA THR A 10 30.60 -41.51 -28.23
C THR A 10 29.31 -41.64 -27.42
N LEU A 11 29.41 -42.07 -26.16
CA LEU A 11 28.24 -42.23 -25.26
C LEU A 11 28.44 -41.65 -23.85
N ALA A 12 29.48 -40.85 -23.62
CA ALA A 12 29.77 -40.27 -22.30
C ALA A 12 29.60 -38.73 -22.22
N LEU A 13 29.24 -38.05 -23.32
CA LEU A 13 29.17 -36.57 -23.36
C LEU A 13 27.74 -36.00 -23.38
N LEU A 14 26.70 -36.84 -23.40
CA LEU A 14 25.30 -36.39 -23.43
C LEU A 14 24.56 -36.48 -22.07
N ALA A 15 25.18 -37.07 -21.05
CA ALA A 15 24.53 -37.25 -19.73
C ALA A 15 24.77 -36.09 -18.74
N GLY A 16 25.62 -35.11 -19.07
CA GLY A 16 25.99 -34.02 -18.15
C GLY A 16 25.11 -32.76 -18.21
N ALA A 17 24.30 -32.59 -19.26
CA ALA A 17 23.60 -31.32 -19.51
C ALA A 17 22.18 -31.23 -18.93
N VAL A 18 21.63 -32.30 -18.34
CA VAL A 18 20.21 -32.35 -17.91
C VAL A 18 20.00 -31.94 -16.44
N LEU A 19 21.05 -31.80 -15.63
CA LEU A 19 20.93 -31.51 -14.19
C LEU A 19 20.89 -30.02 -13.82
N LEU A 20 20.96 -29.09 -14.78
CA LEU A 20 21.00 -27.64 -14.49
C LEU A 20 19.67 -26.89 -14.72
N ALA A 21 18.57 -27.58 -15.08
CA ALA A 21 17.26 -26.96 -15.29
C ALA A 21 16.38 -26.86 -14.01
N GLY A 22 16.96 -27.08 -12.82
CA GLY A 22 16.20 -27.31 -11.58
C GLY A 22 15.95 -26.11 -10.66
N CYS A 23 16.43 -24.91 -10.98
CA CYS A 23 16.20 -23.70 -10.18
C CYS A 23 15.58 -22.58 -11.02
N ALA A 24 14.46 -22.88 -11.70
CA ALA A 24 13.52 -21.81 -12.00
C ALA A 24 12.90 -21.41 -10.67
N THR A 25 13.51 -20.44 -9.98
CA THR A 25 12.90 -19.73 -8.86
C THR A 25 11.50 -19.37 -9.31
N ALA A 26 10.48 -19.99 -8.72
CA ALA A 26 9.12 -19.59 -8.96
C ALA A 26 9.07 -18.12 -8.54
N SER A 27 9.14 -17.23 -9.52
CA SER A 27 8.92 -15.80 -9.30
C SER A 27 7.52 -15.74 -8.74
N THR A 28 7.43 -15.56 -7.41
CA THR A 28 6.17 -15.27 -6.75
C THR A 28 5.68 -13.99 -7.40
N ARG A 29 4.78 -14.15 -8.37
CA ARG A 29 4.20 -13.04 -9.11
C ARG A 29 3.66 -12.07 -8.07
N GLU A 30 4.24 -10.89 -8.06
CA GLU A 30 3.83 -9.84 -7.15
C GLU A 30 2.34 -9.57 -7.36
N VAL A 31 1.57 -9.52 -6.27
CA VAL A 31 0.10 -9.34 -6.32
C VAL A 31 -0.26 -8.05 -7.04
N VAL A 32 0.48 -6.98 -6.74
CA VAL A 32 0.45 -5.70 -7.43
C VAL A 32 1.81 -5.54 -8.07
N SER A 33 1.84 -5.61 -9.41
CA SER A 33 3.08 -5.46 -10.15
C SER A 33 3.62 -4.03 -10.09
N GLN A 34 4.89 -3.82 -10.42
CA GLN A 34 5.44 -2.46 -10.57
C GLN A 34 4.62 -1.60 -11.56
N GLN A 35 4.14 -2.18 -12.65
CA GLN A 35 3.25 -1.48 -13.60
C GLN A 35 1.93 -1.08 -12.95
N ASP A 36 1.33 -1.96 -12.13
CA ASP A 36 0.12 -1.62 -11.37
C ASP A 36 0.39 -0.49 -10.37
N ARG A 37 1.53 -0.50 -9.66
CA ARG A 37 1.91 0.57 -8.72
C ARG A 37 1.98 1.91 -9.43
N HIS A 38 2.69 1.98 -10.57
CA HIS A 38 2.79 3.21 -11.35
C HIS A 38 1.43 3.68 -11.85
N ARG A 39 0.59 2.76 -12.37
CA ARG A 39 -0.76 3.09 -12.80
C ARG A 39 -1.61 3.66 -11.66
N ILE A 40 -1.67 2.98 -10.52
CA ILE A 40 -2.46 3.40 -9.35
C ILE A 40 -1.93 4.74 -8.81
N ALA A 41 -0.62 4.90 -8.71
CA ALA A 41 0.00 6.16 -8.28
C ALA A 41 -0.40 7.33 -9.20
N SER A 42 -0.32 7.14 -10.51
CA SER A 42 -0.76 8.15 -11.48
C SER A 42 -2.26 8.44 -11.37
N GLU A 43 -3.10 7.42 -11.19
CA GLU A 43 -4.55 7.60 -11.02
C GLU A 43 -4.87 8.40 -9.74
N ILE A 44 -4.19 8.13 -8.63
CA ILE A 44 -4.32 8.89 -7.37
C ILE A 44 -3.85 10.34 -7.56
N ILE A 45 -2.65 10.53 -8.13
CA ILE A 45 -2.07 11.87 -8.38
C ILE A 45 -3.02 12.71 -9.23
N ASN A 46 -3.57 12.13 -10.30
CA ASN A 46 -4.49 12.81 -11.21
C ASN A 46 -5.84 13.08 -10.53
N SER A 47 -6.40 12.09 -9.81
CA SER A 47 -7.68 12.23 -9.12
C SER A 47 -7.63 13.27 -8.00
N ASN A 48 -6.51 13.37 -7.28
CA ASN A 48 -6.38 14.36 -6.21
C ASN A 48 -6.08 15.76 -6.77
N TRP A 49 -5.40 15.84 -7.91
CA TRP A 49 -5.13 17.12 -8.56
C TRP A 49 -6.36 17.75 -9.20
N SER A 50 -7.28 16.94 -9.74
CA SER A 50 -8.44 17.47 -10.48
C SER A 50 -9.26 18.46 -9.66
N THR A 51 -9.43 18.23 -8.36
CA THR A 51 -10.13 19.18 -7.47
C THR A 51 -9.43 20.54 -7.40
N VAL A 52 -8.09 20.57 -7.31
CA VAL A 52 -7.33 21.83 -7.29
C VAL A 52 -7.37 22.53 -8.65
N ALA A 53 -7.24 21.76 -9.74
CA ALA A 53 -7.29 22.29 -11.10
C ALA A 53 -8.64 22.92 -11.45
N ASP A 54 -9.74 22.31 -10.99
CA ASP A 54 -11.09 22.80 -11.20
C ASP A 54 -11.35 24.10 -10.42
N GLU A 55 -10.86 24.20 -9.17
CA GLU A 55 -11.07 25.38 -8.32
C GLU A 55 -10.11 26.54 -8.66
N PHE A 56 -8.86 26.23 -9.03
CA PHE A 56 -7.81 27.21 -9.31
C PHE A 56 -7.20 26.99 -10.69
N PRO A 57 -7.94 27.28 -11.78
CA PRO A 57 -7.47 27.08 -13.14
C PRO A 57 -6.20 27.91 -13.40
N GLY A 58 -5.21 27.29 -14.06
CA GLY A 58 -3.92 27.90 -14.34
C GLY A 58 -2.87 27.74 -13.25
N THR A 59 -3.20 27.12 -12.10
CA THR A 59 -2.21 26.70 -11.12
C THR A 59 -1.36 25.56 -11.69
N GLU A 60 -0.05 25.65 -11.52
CA GLU A 60 0.87 24.59 -11.94
C GLU A 60 0.79 23.39 -10.98
N GLN A 61 0.68 22.19 -11.54
CA GLN A 61 0.69 20.95 -10.75
C GLN A 61 2.12 20.68 -10.26
N PRO A 62 2.37 20.63 -8.94
CA PRO A 62 3.68 20.23 -8.45
C PRO A 62 3.92 18.74 -8.72
N VAL A 63 5.19 18.37 -8.94
CA VAL A 63 5.59 16.97 -9.00
C VAL A 63 5.48 16.34 -7.62
N VAL A 64 4.62 15.34 -7.46
CA VAL A 64 4.46 14.58 -6.21
C VAL A 64 5.00 13.17 -6.39
N VAL A 65 5.81 12.74 -5.42
CA VAL A 65 6.27 11.36 -5.29
C VAL A 65 5.52 10.72 -4.14
N ILE A 66 4.90 9.57 -4.38
CA ILE A 66 4.29 8.77 -3.32
C ILE A 66 5.41 8.09 -2.53
N THR A 67 5.49 8.39 -1.24
CA THR A 67 6.58 7.92 -0.37
C THR A 67 6.26 6.59 0.30
N ARG A 68 4.99 6.35 0.60
CA ARG A 68 4.48 5.08 1.15
C ARG A 68 2.96 5.06 1.16
N THR A 69 2.38 3.87 1.15
CA THR A 69 0.96 3.68 1.51
C THR A 69 0.83 3.56 3.03
N ILE A 70 -0.12 4.30 3.61
CA ILE A 70 -0.35 4.32 5.05
C ILE A 70 -1.71 3.69 5.41
N PRO A 71 -1.85 3.11 6.61
CA PRO A 71 -3.15 2.69 7.10
C PRO A 71 -4.04 3.93 7.39
N ASP A 72 -5.35 3.79 7.27
CA ASP A 72 -6.31 4.93 7.22
C ASP A 72 -6.32 5.79 8.49
N GLU A 73 -6.13 5.19 9.66
CA GLU A 73 -6.01 5.85 10.96
C GLU A 73 -4.73 6.70 11.10
N ALA A 74 -3.67 6.37 10.36
CA ALA A 74 -2.43 7.15 10.35
C ALA A 74 -2.55 8.42 9.51
N TRP A 75 -3.65 8.57 8.74
CA TRP A 75 -3.86 9.70 7.83
C TRP A 75 -3.77 11.05 8.54
N ALA A 76 -4.60 11.29 9.57
CA ALA A 76 -4.67 12.60 10.21
C ALA A 76 -3.32 13.05 10.78
N GLY A 77 -2.60 12.14 11.45
CA GLY A 77 -1.26 12.42 11.97
C GLY A 77 -0.24 12.71 10.87
N THR A 78 -0.29 11.95 9.77
CA THR A 78 0.63 12.11 8.63
C THR A 78 0.39 13.44 7.90
N ILE A 79 -0.88 13.82 7.66
CA ILE A 79 -1.21 15.10 7.03
C ILE A 79 -0.83 16.28 7.93
N VAL A 80 -1.09 16.20 9.24
CA VAL A 80 -0.70 17.26 10.18
C VAL A 80 0.82 17.45 10.20
N ALA A 81 1.60 16.36 10.18
CA ALA A 81 3.06 16.44 10.10
C ALA A 81 3.50 17.16 8.81
N CYS A 82 2.99 16.72 7.65
CA CYS A 82 3.33 17.34 6.37
C CYS A 82 2.94 18.84 6.28
N LEU A 83 1.76 19.20 6.80
CA LEU A 83 1.31 20.59 6.81
C LEU A 83 2.19 21.46 7.71
N ARG A 84 2.60 20.95 8.87
CA ARG A 84 3.56 21.65 9.75
C ARG A 84 4.90 21.87 9.09
N ASP A 85 5.42 20.86 8.38
CA ASP A 85 6.66 20.98 7.60
C ASP A 85 6.53 22.03 6.47
N SER A 86 5.30 22.26 5.99
CA SER A 86 4.96 23.29 5.01
C SER A 86 4.64 24.67 5.61
N GLY A 87 4.81 24.84 6.93
CA GLY A 87 4.63 26.11 7.64
C GLY A 87 3.22 26.36 8.19
N PHE A 88 2.29 25.40 8.09
CA PHE A 88 0.96 25.52 8.68
C PHE A 88 1.00 25.26 10.19
N SER A 89 0.11 25.92 10.93
CA SER A 89 -0.26 25.44 12.25
C SER A 89 -1.37 24.40 12.11
N ALA A 90 -1.06 23.12 12.33
CA ALA A 90 -2.04 22.03 12.21
C ALA A 90 -2.06 21.14 13.45
N ILE A 91 -3.21 20.59 13.82
CA ILE A 91 -3.36 19.63 14.93
C ILE A 91 -4.37 18.54 14.56
N VAL A 92 -4.18 17.35 15.13
CA VAL A 92 -5.18 16.27 15.07
C VAL A 92 -6.26 16.57 16.11
N LEU A 93 -7.52 16.40 15.71
CA LEU A 93 -8.70 16.43 16.58
C LEU A 93 -9.36 15.05 16.58
N ARG A 94 -10.30 14.82 17.50
CA ARG A 94 -10.96 13.50 17.63
C ARG A 94 -11.60 13.01 16.32
N ASP A 95 -12.15 13.93 15.53
CA ASP A 95 -12.92 13.62 14.32
C ASP A 95 -12.19 14.03 13.03
N GLY A 96 -10.88 14.29 13.08
CA GLY A 96 -10.09 14.68 11.91
C GLY A 96 -8.89 15.54 12.23
N LEU A 97 -8.70 16.62 11.48
CA LEU A 97 -7.63 17.58 11.70
C LEU A 97 -8.16 19.00 11.51
N THR A 98 -7.49 19.96 12.13
CA THR A 98 -7.69 21.39 11.84
C THR A 98 -6.35 22.02 11.52
N TYR A 99 -6.36 23.07 10.71
CA TYR A 99 -5.16 23.81 10.32
C TYR A 99 -5.45 25.29 10.16
N THR A 100 -4.40 26.09 10.26
CA THR A 100 -4.37 27.52 9.97
C THR A 100 -3.16 27.79 9.08
N ALA A 101 -3.43 28.37 7.92
CA ALA A 101 -2.40 28.78 6.97
C ALA A 101 -1.72 30.08 7.42
N PRO A 102 -0.45 30.30 7.04
CA PRO A 102 0.19 31.60 7.18
C PRO A 102 -0.61 32.71 6.46
N PRO A 103 -0.59 33.96 6.97
CA PRO A 103 -1.38 35.06 6.40
C PRO A 103 -0.96 35.45 4.98
N ASP A 104 0.27 35.12 4.57
CA ASP A 104 0.81 35.37 3.23
C ASP A 104 0.44 34.27 2.21
N PHE A 105 -0.21 33.18 2.64
CA PHE A 105 -0.60 32.10 1.73
C PHE A 105 -1.87 32.48 0.97
N SER A 106 -1.81 32.42 -0.36
CA SER A 106 -3.01 32.47 -1.20
C SER A 106 -3.84 31.19 -1.05
N ALA A 107 -5.14 31.27 -1.38
CA ALA A 107 -6.02 30.09 -1.38
C ALA A 107 -5.48 28.96 -2.27
N ALA A 108 -4.97 29.30 -3.47
CA ALA A 108 -4.34 28.34 -4.36
C ALA A 108 -3.11 27.67 -3.72
N ARG A 109 -2.27 28.42 -3.01
CA ARG A 109 -1.10 27.87 -2.29
C ARG A 109 -1.52 26.92 -1.17
N VAL A 110 -2.62 27.22 -0.47
CA VAL A 110 -3.21 26.33 0.54
C VAL A 110 -3.69 25.03 -0.10
N ALA A 111 -4.47 25.11 -1.19
CA ALA A 111 -4.98 23.96 -1.91
C ALA A 111 -3.86 23.05 -2.44
N VAL A 112 -2.81 23.65 -3.03
CA VAL A 112 -1.62 22.92 -3.50
C VAL A 112 -0.90 22.24 -2.34
N SER A 113 -0.76 22.89 -1.19
CA SER A 113 -0.09 22.29 -0.01
C SER A 113 -0.86 21.09 0.52
N LEU A 114 -2.19 21.19 0.61
CA LEU A 114 -3.06 20.08 1.00
C LEU A 114 -3.01 18.94 -0.02
N TYR A 115 -2.98 19.25 -1.31
CA TYR A 115 -2.82 18.28 -2.38
C TYR A 115 -1.52 17.48 -2.23
N VAL A 116 -0.37 18.17 -2.07
CA VAL A 116 0.93 17.53 -1.90
C VAL A 116 0.90 16.62 -0.68
N CYS A 117 0.40 17.11 0.46
CA CYS A 117 0.35 16.32 1.69
C CYS A 117 -0.52 15.08 1.56
N ASN A 118 -1.74 15.20 1.03
CA ASN A 118 -2.64 14.05 0.85
C ASN A 118 -2.10 13.04 -0.15
N THR A 119 -1.51 13.51 -1.24
CA THR A 119 -1.09 12.66 -2.35
C THR A 119 0.24 11.94 -2.06
N SER A 120 1.12 12.53 -1.26
CA SER A 120 2.43 11.93 -0.95
C SER A 120 2.37 10.63 -0.12
N THR A 121 1.25 10.41 0.59
CA THR A 121 1.04 9.23 1.45
C THR A 121 -0.43 8.77 1.37
N PRO A 122 -0.84 8.12 0.27
CA PRO A 122 -2.22 7.68 0.12
C PRO A 122 -2.57 6.61 1.15
N THR A 123 -3.84 6.57 1.56
CA THR A 123 -4.31 5.57 2.51
C THR A 123 -4.57 4.22 1.84
N VAL A 124 -4.60 3.15 2.63
CA VAL A 124 -5.03 1.81 2.15
C VAL A 124 -6.37 1.90 1.44
N THR A 125 -7.37 2.59 2.01
CA THR A 125 -8.68 2.72 1.37
C THR A 125 -8.60 3.48 0.04
N GLU A 126 -7.74 4.49 -0.07
CA GLU A 126 -7.52 5.21 -1.33
C GLU A 126 -6.92 4.29 -2.40
N VAL A 127 -5.85 3.55 -2.08
CA VAL A 127 -5.23 2.58 -3.00
C VAL A 127 -6.21 1.46 -3.38
N THR A 128 -7.00 0.98 -2.41
CA THR A 128 -7.89 -0.16 -2.58
C THR A 128 -8.98 0.08 -3.64
N ARG A 129 -9.37 1.34 -3.88
CA ARG A 129 -10.33 1.73 -4.93
C ARG A 129 -9.87 1.41 -6.34
N TYR A 130 -8.56 1.27 -6.54
CA TYR A 130 -7.93 1.03 -7.85
C TYR A 130 -7.46 -0.41 -8.02
N LEU A 131 -7.71 -1.27 -7.02
CA LEU A 131 -7.39 -2.68 -7.07
C LEU A 131 -8.44 -3.46 -7.85
N ASN A 132 -7.96 -4.41 -8.65
CA ASN A 132 -8.83 -5.39 -9.29
C ASN A 132 -9.24 -6.51 -8.33
N ARG A 133 -10.20 -7.35 -8.75
CA ARG A 133 -10.74 -8.42 -7.91
C ARG A 133 -9.68 -9.41 -7.36
N PRO A 134 -8.71 -9.90 -8.16
CA PRO A 134 -7.59 -10.70 -7.63
C PRO A 134 -6.75 -9.98 -6.55
N GLN A 135 -6.47 -8.69 -6.73
CA GLN A 135 -5.72 -7.90 -5.75
C GLN A 135 -6.51 -7.70 -4.46
N LEU A 136 -7.83 -7.47 -4.56
CA LEU A 136 -8.73 -7.41 -3.39
C LEU A 136 -8.81 -8.73 -2.64
N ASP A 137 -8.88 -9.86 -3.35
CA ASP A 137 -8.83 -11.19 -2.74
C ASP A 137 -7.51 -11.43 -1.99
N ALA A 138 -6.38 -11.01 -2.58
CA ALA A 138 -5.08 -11.09 -1.91
C ALA A 138 -5.00 -10.19 -0.66
N LEU A 139 -5.58 -8.99 -0.69
CA LEU A 139 -5.65 -8.10 0.47
C LEU A 139 -6.50 -8.72 1.59
N TYR A 140 -7.67 -9.24 1.24
CA TYR A 140 -8.55 -9.94 2.19
C TYR A 140 -7.84 -11.14 2.83
N ARG A 141 -7.16 -11.97 2.04
CA ARG A 141 -6.39 -13.13 2.54
C ARG A 141 -5.23 -12.70 3.42
N TYR A 142 -4.56 -11.60 3.11
CA TYR A 142 -3.51 -11.06 3.96
C TYR A 142 -4.06 -10.65 5.33
N TYR A 143 -5.21 -9.95 5.37
CA TYR A 143 -5.86 -9.56 6.62
C TYR A 143 -6.35 -10.75 7.43
N VAL A 144 -7.04 -11.70 6.80
CA VAL A 144 -7.61 -12.87 7.49
C VAL A 144 -6.53 -13.88 7.91
N GLY A 145 -5.54 -14.10 7.06
CA GLY A 145 -4.55 -15.16 7.23
C GLY A 145 -3.25 -14.73 7.90
N SER A 146 -2.91 -13.44 7.89
CA SER A 146 -1.65 -12.93 8.45
C SER A 146 -1.89 -11.94 9.58
N VAL A 147 -2.56 -10.82 9.31
CA VAL A 147 -2.64 -9.70 10.25
C VAL A 147 -3.51 -10.04 11.46
N ARG A 148 -4.75 -10.50 11.22
CA ARG A 148 -5.68 -10.83 12.31
C ARG A 148 -5.13 -11.93 13.24
N PRO A 149 -4.61 -13.08 12.74
CA PRO A 149 -3.99 -14.08 13.61
C PRO A 149 -2.80 -13.51 14.40
N CYS A 150 -1.97 -12.67 13.79
CA CYS A 150 -0.85 -12.01 14.47
C CYS A 150 -1.33 -11.15 15.65
N LEU A 151 -2.37 -10.34 15.45
CA LEU A 151 -2.99 -9.53 16.51
C LEU A 151 -3.51 -10.40 17.65
N LEU A 152 -4.29 -11.44 17.33
CA LEU A 152 -4.88 -12.33 18.33
C LEU A 152 -3.81 -13.08 19.14
N VAL A 153 -2.75 -13.55 18.50
CA VAL A 153 -1.60 -14.18 19.18
C VAL A 153 -0.85 -13.18 20.06
N ALA A 154 -0.78 -11.91 19.65
CA ALA A 154 -0.21 -10.84 20.45
C ALA A 154 -1.13 -10.36 21.60
N GLY A 155 -2.31 -10.95 21.76
CA GLY A 155 -3.30 -10.55 22.77
C GLY A 155 -4.04 -9.25 22.45
N ALA A 156 -3.93 -8.75 21.23
CA ALA A 156 -4.62 -7.55 20.76
C ALA A 156 -6.03 -7.89 20.26
N PRO A 157 -7.01 -6.98 20.45
CA PRO A 157 -8.36 -7.21 19.97
C PRO A 157 -8.42 -7.06 18.44
N SER A 158 -9.19 -7.93 17.79
CA SER A 158 -9.47 -7.85 16.36
C SER A 158 -10.87 -8.40 16.06
N SER A 159 -11.67 -7.65 15.30
CA SER A 159 -13.03 -8.05 14.95
C SER A 159 -13.01 -9.29 14.05
N PRO A 160 -14.07 -10.12 14.07
CA PRO A 160 -14.24 -11.17 13.06
C PRO A 160 -14.24 -10.55 11.65
N PRO A 161 -13.64 -11.21 10.65
CA PRO A 161 -13.71 -10.72 9.29
C PRO A 161 -15.14 -10.79 8.76
N PRO A 162 -15.57 -9.84 7.91
CA PRO A 162 -16.76 -10.01 7.09
C PRO A 162 -16.53 -11.15 6.10
N ASP A 163 -17.58 -11.62 5.44
CA ASP A 163 -17.37 -12.51 4.29
C ASP A 163 -16.66 -11.78 3.14
N TRP A 164 -16.12 -12.56 2.20
CA TRP A 164 -15.35 -12.04 1.06
C TRP A 164 -16.17 -11.07 0.19
N PHE A 165 -17.46 -11.32 0.01
CA PHE A 165 -18.32 -10.48 -0.83
C PHE A 165 -18.58 -9.12 -0.18
N ALA A 166 -18.84 -9.11 1.13
CA ALA A 166 -18.99 -7.90 1.92
C ALA A 166 -17.69 -7.08 1.96
N PHE A 167 -16.52 -7.73 2.06
CA PHE A 167 -15.22 -7.05 1.96
C PHE A 167 -15.03 -6.35 0.62
N VAL A 168 -15.26 -7.06 -0.50
CA VAL A 168 -15.07 -6.51 -1.86
C VAL A 168 -16.10 -5.43 -2.18
N THR A 169 -17.35 -5.58 -1.73
CA THR A 169 -18.37 -4.55 -1.92
C THR A 169 -18.05 -3.30 -1.10
N GLY A 170 -17.57 -3.48 0.14
CA GLY A 170 -17.07 -2.38 0.98
C GLY A 170 -15.83 -1.70 0.41
N ALA A 171 -15.03 -2.37 -0.42
CA ALA A 171 -13.93 -1.71 -1.14
C ALA A 171 -14.40 -0.56 -2.05
N LEU A 172 -15.67 -0.61 -2.48
CA LEU A 172 -16.32 0.42 -3.29
C LEU A 172 -16.99 1.51 -2.43
N SER A 173 -17.25 1.26 -1.14
CA SER A 173 -17.95 2.14 -0.20
C SER A 173 -17.26 2.21 1.17
N LYS A 174 -16.70 3.38 1.52
CA LYS A 174 -15.91 3.56 2.75
C LYS A 174 -16.73 3.38 4.04
N PRO A 175 -16.13 2.92 5.15
CA PRO A 175 -14.78 2.35 5.30
C PRO A 175 -14.72 0.82 5.06
N ILE A 176 -13.57 0.33 4.63
CA ILE A 176 -13.28 -1.10 4.46
C ILE A 176 -12.95 -1.70 5.83
N TRP A 177 -13.41 -2.93 6.11
CA TRP A 177 -13.03 -3.65 7.32
C TRP A 177 -11.51 -3.81 7.42
N HIS A 178 -10.94 -3.52 8.60
CA HIS A 178 -9.52 -3.73 8.87
C HIS A 178 -9.29 -4.47 10.20
N PRO A 179 -8.36 -5.46 10.26
CA PRO A 179 -8.08 -6.22 11.49
C PRO A 179 -7.74 -5.39 12.73
N PHE A 180 -7.11 -4.23 12.53
CA PHE A 180 -6.71 -3.33 13.61
C PHE A 180 -7.82 -2.39 14.11
N ASP A 181 -9.01 -2.38 13.49
CA ASP A 181 -10.06 -1.41 13.83
C ASP A 181 -10.35 -1.32 15.33
N LEU A 182 -10.37 -2.47 16.02
CA LEU A 182 -10.54 -2.50 17.48
C LEU A 182 -9.28 -2.10 18.24
N ALA A 183 -8.10 -2.50 17.78
CA ALA A 183 -6.82 -2.16 18.38
C ALA A 183 -6.58 -0.64 18.37
N TRP A 184 -6.83 0.02 17.24
CA TRP A 184 -6.69 1.48 17.09
C TRP A 184 -7.61 2.28 18.01
N ARG A 185 -8.81 1.74 18.31
CA ARG A 185 -9.77 2.41 19.20
C ARG A 185 -9.55 2.12 20.68
N ALA A 186 -9.03 0.95 21.01
CA ALA A 186 -8.98 0.45 22.38
C ALA A 186 -7.61 0.54 23.04
N LEU A 187 -6.51 0.58 22.27
CA LEU A 187 -5.16 0.51 22.79
C LEU A 187 -4.44 1.87 22.70
N PRO A 188 -3.51 2.16 23.62
CA PRO A 188 -2.67 3.36 23.55
C PRO A 188 -1.73 3.36 22.33
N ASP A 189 -1.45 4.52 21.74
CA ASP A 189 -0.59 4.68 20.55
C ASP A 189 0.78 3.98 20.62
N PRO A 190 1.51 3.96 21.76
CA PRO A 190 2.77 3.22 21.83
C PRO A 190 2.59 1.71 21.65
N VAL A 191 1.48 1.16 22.14
CA VAL A 191 1.13 -0.26 22.00
C VAL A 191 0.71 -0.55 20.56
N VAL A 192 -0.11 0.31 19.96
CA VAL A 192 -0.51 0.22 18.56
C VAL A 192 0.72 0.22 17.65
N ARG A 193 1.63 1.19 17.78
CA ARG A 193 2.85 1.24 16.95
C ARG A 193 3.72 -0.02 17.08
N TYR A 194 3.83 -0.57 18.29
CA TYR A 194 4.53 -1.83 18.51
C TYR A 194 3.84 -2.99 17.76
N LEU A 195 2.51 -3.06 17.79
CA LEU A 195 1.74 -4.06 17.06
C LEU A 195 1.86 -3.89 15.54
N GLU A 196 1.82 -2.66 15.02
CA GLU A 196 1.97 -2.38 13.59
C GLU A 196 3.34 -2.78 13.05
N GLN A 197 4.40 -2.68 13.85
CA GLN A 197 5.72 -3.17 13.47
C GLN A 197 5.77 -4.70 13.38
N ARG A 198 5.02 -5.40 14.24
CA ARG A 198 5.04 -6.87 14.35
C ARG A 198 4.00 -7.54 13.44
N CYS A 199 2.87 -6.88 13.23
CA CYS A 199 1.73 -7.30 12.44
C CYS A 199 1.44 -6.20 11.41
N PRO A 200 2.24 -6.07 10.32
CA PRO A 200 2.15 -4.92 9.43
C PRO A 200 0.73 -4.72 8.87
N PRO A 201 0.08 -3.56 9.13
CA PRO A 201 -1.29 -3.33 8.68
C PRO A 201 -1.38 -3.22 7.16
N VAL A 202 -0.32 -2.72 6.51
CA VAL A 202 -0.21 -2.63 5.05
C VAL A 202 0.70 -3.75 4.56
N PRO A 203 0.24 -4.62 3.64
CA PRO A 203 1.13 -5.61 3.06
C PRO A 203 2.22 -4.94 2.21
N PRO A 204 3.47 -5.46 2.22
CA PRO A 204 4.58 -4.92 1.43
C PRO A 204 4.28 -4.72 -0.05
N TRP A 205 3.46 -5.60 -0.64
CA TRP A 205 3.09 -5.54 -2.06
C TRP A 205 1.98 -4.51 -2.34
N LEU A 206 1.34 -3.89 -1.34
CA LEU A 206 0.36 -2.81 -1.57
C LEU A 206 1.01 -1.42 -1.50
N ASP A 207 2.21 -1.34 -0.94
CA ASP A 207 2.94 -0.09 -0.73
C ASP A 207 3.38 0.53 -2.07
N LEU A 208 2.86 1.72 -2.37
CA LEU A 208 3.15 2.44 -3.61
C LEU A 208 4.50 3.18 -3.60
N GLY A 209 5.16 3.29 -2.44
CA GLY A 209 6.45 3.98 -2.32
C GLY A 209 7.68 3.12 -2.64
N ARG A 210 7.49 1.89 -3.13
CA ARG A 210 8.54 0.91 -3.41
C ARG A 210 8.90 0.79 -4.87
#